data_AF-A0ABC9XMH7-F1
#
_entry.id   AF-A0ABC9XMH7-F1
#
_cell.length_a   1.000
_cell.length_b   1.000
_cell.length_c   1.000
_cell.angle_alpha   90.00
_cell.angle_beta   90.00
_cell.angle_gamma   90.00
#
_symmetry.space_group_name_H-M   'P 1'
#
loop_
_entity.id
_entity.type
_entity.pdbx_description
1 polymer ?
#
loop_
_entity_poly.entity_id
_entity_poly.type
_entity_poly.pdbx_seq_one_letter_code
_entity_poly.pdbx_strand_id
1 'polypeptide(L)' 'MQMWLPASPGGLLSYLVTLHVLQLGSADFRVVGPDHTLCVTMGQGVVLPCHLSPSVDARSLDIRWIRRSFSETVHHY' A
#
# COMPACT_ATOMS: atom_id res chain seq x y z
N MET A 1 20.70 -8.00 -21.02
CA MET A 1 19.46 -7.40 -20.49
C MET A 1 19.71 -5.91 -20.31
N GLN A 2 19.59 -5.13 -21.39
CA GLN A 2 19.95 -3.71 -21.42
C GLN A 2 18.66 -2.90 -21.23
N MET A 3 18.47 -2.33 -20.04
CA MET A 3 17.43 -1.31 -19.82
C MET A 3 17.78 -0.09 -20.66
N TRP A 4 16.95 0.21 -21.65
CA TRP A 4 17.00 1.46 -22.41
C TRP A 4 16.71 2.63 -21.46
N LEU A 5 17.78 3.27 -20.98
CA LEU A 5 17.69 4.65 -20.49
C LEU A 5 17.29 5.55 -21.67
N PRO A 6 16.43 6.56 -21.47
CA PRO A 6 16.12 7.50 -22.54
C PRO A 6 17.36 8.33 -22.86
N ALA A 7 18.11 7.92 -23.89
CA ALA A 7 19.32 8.59 -24.35
C ALA A 7 19.02 9.89 -25.15
N SER A 8 17.77 10.36 -25.15
CA SER A 8 17.34 11.58 -25.85
C SER A 8 16.59 12.53 -24.91
N PRO A 9 16.71 13.86 -25.11
CA PRO A 9 16.00 14.85 -24.30
C PRO A 9 14.48 14.66 -24.28
N GLY A 10 13.88 14.26 -25.41
CA GLY A 10 12.45 13.97 -25.52
C GLY A 10 12.04 12.68 -24.78
N GLY A 11 12.89 11.67 -24.78
CA GLY A 11 12.67 10.45 -24.00
C GLY A 11 12.72 10.73 -22.49
N LEU A 12 13.67 11.57 -22.05
CA LEU A 12 13.76 11.97 -20.65
C LEU A 12 12.51 12.76 -20.23
N LEU A 13 12.06 13.71 -21.05
CA LEU A 13 10.85 14.48 -20.77
C LEU A 13 9.62 13.58 -20.67
N SER A 14 9.42 12.66 -21.62
CA SER A 14 8.32 11.70 -21.59
C SER A 14 8.35 10.81 -20.34
N TYR A 15 9.54 10.32 -19.97
CA TYR A 15 9.74 9.54 -18.75
C TYR A 15 9.40 10.33 -17.49
N LEU A 16 9.89 11.57 -17.38
CA LEU A 16 9.58 12.45 -16.26
C LEU A 16 8.09 12.73 -16.16
N VAL A 17 7.42 13.05 -17.27
CA VAL A 17 5.96 13.26 -17.29
C VAL A 17 5.21 12.02 -16.81
N THR A 18 5.62 10.83 -17.28
CA THR A 18 5.01 9.56 -16.86
C THR A 18 5.17 9.33 -15.36
N LEU A 19 6.37 9.58 -14.83
CA LEU A 19 6.65 9.45 -13.40
C LEU A 19 5.82 10.44 -12.57
N HIS A 20 5.69 11.69 -13.02
CA HIS A 20 4.89 12.71 -12.33
C HIS A 20 3.40 12.33 -12.31
N VAL A 21 2.86 11.81 -13.41
CA VAL A 21 1.46 11.33 -13.48
C VAL A 21 1.24 10.16 -12.52
N LEU A 22 2.19 9.21 -12.46
CA LEU A 22 2.14 8.09 -11.51
C LEU A 22 2.19 8.57 -10.06
N GLN A 23 3.04 9.55 -9.75
CA GLN A 23 3.11 10.14 -8.41
C GLN A 23 1.81 10.86 -8.03
N LEU A 24 1.19 11.59 -8.96
CA LEU A 24 -0.11 12.25 -8.73
C LEU A 24 -1.25 11.26 -8.49
N GLY A 25 -1.20 10.08 -9.12
CA GLY A 25 -2.19 9.02 -8.94
C GLY A 25 -1.95 8.15 -7.70
N SER A 26 -0.82 8.32 -7.01
CA SER A 26 -0.55 7.62 -5.75
C SER A 26 -1.41 8.21 -4.64
N ALA A 27 -2.02 7.35 -3.84
CA ALA A 27 -2.73 7.81 -2.67
C ALA A 27 -1.74 8.27 -1.58
N ASP A 28 -1.97 9.45 -1.02
CA ASP A 28 -1.15 10.01 0.07
C ASP A 28 -1.76 9.64 1.42
N PHE A 29 -1.69 8.36 1.78
CA PHE A 29 -2.08 7.86 3.10
C PHE A 29 -1.19 6.72 3.56
N ARG A 30 -1.18 6.48 4.87
CA ARG A 30 -0.55 5.31 5.49
C ARG A 30 -1.55 4.53 6.33
N VAL A 31 -1.32 3.22 6.46
CA VAL A 31 -2.03 2.36 7.41
C VAL A 31 -1.30 2.42 8.74
N VAL A 32 -1.99 2.87 9.78
CA VAL A 32 -1.49 2.91 11.16
C VAL A 32 -2.14 1.75 11.92
N GLY A 33 -1.30 0.87 12.47
CA GLY A 33 -1.72 -0.27 13.30
C GLY A 33 -1.65 0.04 14.79
N PRO A 34 -1.83 -0.96 15.66
CA PRO A 34 -1.69 -0.79 17.10
C PRO A 34 -0.23 -0.50 17.48
N ASP A 35 -0.03 0.35 18.50
CA ASP A 35 1.29 0.72 19.01
C ASP A 35 1.98 -0.43 19.78
N HIS A 36 1.23 -1.49 20.10
CA HIS A 36 1.70 -2.62 20.90
C HIS A 36 1.21 -3.95 20.32
N THR A 37 1.90 -5.02 20.69
CA THR A 37 1.52 -6.38 20.31
C THR A 37 0.22 -6.79 21.00
N LEU A 38 -0.70 -7.37 20.22
CA LEU A 38 -1.94 -7.93 20.73
C LEU A 38 -1.77 -9.41 21.01
N CYS A 39 -2.16 -9.84 22.21
CA CYS A 39 -2.19 -11.24 22.62
C CYS A 39 -3.64 -11.72 22.68
N VAL A 40 -3.90 -12.93 22.18
CA VAL A 40 -5.24 -13.55 22.21
C VAL A 40 -5.13 -14.99 22.68
N THR A 41 -6.10 -15.42 23.48
CA THR A 41 -6.21 -16.81 23.90
C THR A 41 -6.61 -17.69 22.71
N MET A 42 -6.06 -18.91 22.66
CA MET A 42 -6.41 -19.88 21.62
C MET A 42 -7.92 -20.13 21.59
N GLY A 43 -8.53 -20.12 20.40
CA GLY A 43 -9.97 -20.29 20.22
C GLY A 43 -10.79 -19.03 20.48
N GLN A 44 -10.18 -17.89 20.80
CA GLN A 44 -10.84 -16.59 20.86
C GLN A 44 -10.49 -15.75 19.63
N GLY A 45 -11.44 -14.89 19.22
CA GLY A 45 -11.21 -13.90 18.18
C GLY A 45 -10.56 -12.63 18.73
N VAL A 46 -9.86 -11.89 17.88
CA VAL A 46 -9.33 -10.56 18.19
C VAL A 46 -9.61 -9.62 17.04
N VAL A 47 -9.91 -8.36 17.37
CA VAL A 47 -10.01 -7.27 16.39
C VAL A 47 -8.64 -6.61 16.30
N LEU A 48 -8.09 -6.52 15.09
CA LEU A 48 -6.85 -5.81 14.82
C LEU A 48 -7.19 -4.35 14.48
N PRO A 49 -6.99 -3.39 15.39
CA PRO A 49 -7.33 -2.00 15.11
C PRO A 49 -6.33 -1.44 14.10
N CYS A 50 -6.85 -0.81 13.06
CA CYS A 50 -6.05 -0.01 12.15
C CYS A 50 -6.86 1.15 11.59
N HIS A 51 -6.18 2.19 11.13
CA HIS A 51 -6.81 3.32 10.47
C HIS A 51 -5.91 3.91 9.39
N LEU A 52 -6.50 4.69 8.50
CA LEU A 52 -5.77 5.46 7.50
C LEU A 52 -5.43 6.83 8.06
N SER A 53 -4.18 7.26 7.85
CA SER A 53 -3.69 8.58 8.24
C SER A 53 -3.09 9.28 7.00
N PRO A 54 -3.55 10.49 6.63
CA PRO A 54 -4.73 11.17 7.18
C PRO A 54 -6.02 10.36 6.95
N SER A 55 -7.10 10.73 7.63
CA SER A 55 -8.38 10.08 7.45
C SER A 55 -8.87 10.29 6.01
N VAL A 56 -9.00 9.20 5.27
CA VAL A 56 -9.51 9.17 3.89
C VAL A 56 -10.64 8.15 3.78
N ASP A 57 -11.52 8.35 2.80
CA ASP A 57 -12.60 7.42 2.51
C ASP A 57 -12.04 6.11 1.95
N ALA A 58 -12.35 5.00 2.61
CA ALA A 58 -11.86 3.68 2.25
C ALA A 58 -12.81 2.90 1.34
N ARG A 59 -14.00 3.42 1.02
CA ARG A 59 -15.03 2.68 0.24
C ARG A 59 -14.57 2.29 -1.17
N SER A 60 -13.63 3.04 -1.75
CA SER A 60 -13.06 2.78 -3.07
C SER A 60 -11.74 2.00 -3.00
N LEU A 61 -11.30 1.56 -1.82
CA LEU A 61 -10.03 0.87 -1.63
C LEU A 61 -10.23 -0.65 -1.55
N ASP A 62 -9.27 -1.39 -2.11
CA ASP A 62 -9.12 -2.83 -1.90
C ASP A 62 -8.41 -3.06 -0.56
N ILE A 63 -9.08 -3.69 0.40
CA ILE A 63 -8.54 -3.88 1.76
C ILE A 63 -8.24 -5.36 1.99
N ARG A 64 -6.96 -5.66 2.17
CA ARG A 64 -6.48 -7.02 2.43
C ARG A 64 -5.70 -7.11 3.74
N TRP A 65 -6.02 -8.13 4.51
CA TRP A 65 -5.20 -8.56 5.64
C TRP A 65 -4.26 -9.65 5.17
N ILE A 66 -2.95 -9.42 5.35
CA ILE A 66 -1.91 -10.32 4.87
C ILE A 66 -1.07 -10.79 6.04
N ARG A 67 -0.86 -12.10 6.13
CA ARG A 67 0.08 -12.67 7.09
C ARG A 67 1.50 -12.45 6.58
N ARG A 68 2.23 -11.50 7.18
CA ARG A 68 3.58 -11.08 6.76
C ARG A 68 4.53 -12.24 6.44
N SER A 69 4.55 -13.30 7.25
CA SER A 69 5.49 -14.42 7.09
C SER A 69 5.25 -15.27 5.84
N PHE A 70 4.03 -15.28 5.32
CA PHE A 70 3.63 -16.18 4.22
C PHE A 70 3.10 -15.42 3.00
N SER A 71 3.00 -14.09 3.08
CA SER A 71 2.34 -13.23 2.07
C SER A 71 0.95 -13.73 1.68
N GLU A 72 0.29 -14.46 2.58
CA GLU A 72 -1.02 -15.05 2.37
C GLU A 72 -2.11 -14.07 2.78
N THR A 73 -3.12 -13.91 1.93
CA THR A 73 -4.30 -13.10 2.24
C THR A 73 -5.19 -13.90 3.18
N VAL A 74 -5.31 -13.44 4.43
CA VAL A 74 -6.17 -14.07 5.45
C VAL A 74 -7.60 -13.54 5.40
N HIS A 75 -7.78 -12.32 4.88
CA HIS A 75 -9.09 -11.71 4.71
C HIS A 75 -9.03 -10.61 3.64
N HIS A 76 -10.11 -10.48 2.88
CA HIS A 76 -10.29 -9.50 1.81
C HIS A 76 -11.70 -8.92 1.93
N TYR A 77 -11.80 -7.60 2.02
CA TYR A 77 -13.07 -6.86 2.08
C TYR A 77 -13.47 -6.31 0.71
#